data_AF-A0A954FUA0-F1
#
_entry.id   AF-A0A954FUA0-F1
#
_cell.length_a   1.000
_cell.length_b   1.000
_cell.length_c   1.000
_cell.angle_alpha   90.00
_cell.angle_beta   90.00
_cell.angle_gamma   90.00
#
_symmetry.space_group_name_H-M   'P 1'
#
loop_
_entity.id
_entity.type
_entity.pdbx_description
1 polymer ?
#
loop_
_entity_poly.entity_id
_entity_poly.type
_entity_poly.pdbx_seq_one_letter_code
_entity_poly.pdbx_strand_id
1 'polypeptide(L)'
;DACEMDLALAQERALDFLQGDDDFFGLIDESGTTLQFAKNGDSIWMEIPVPAERGSYGKHISLAEVGPLIGALPAYIALNDFSEMEFQSW
;
A
#
# COMPACT_ATOMS: atom_id res chain seq x y z
N ASP A 1 -1.45 6.32 -14.65
CA ASP A 1 -0.79 5.19 -15.32
C ASP A 1 0.21 4.54 -14.40
N ALA A 2 0.22 3.21 -14.34
CA ALA A 2 1.22 2.45 -13.59
C ALA A 2 2.54 2.41 -14.38
N CYS A 3 3.67 2.40 -13.68
CA CYS A 3 5.00 2.32 -14.26
C CYS A 3 5.76 1.18 -13.57
N GLU A 4 6.44 0.35 -14.37
CA GLU A 4 7.35 -0.66 -13.81
C GLU A 4 8.52 0.04 -13.11
N MET A 5 8.87 -0.44 -11.92
CA MET A 5 9.87 0.18 -11.07
C MET A 5 10.50 -0.85 -10.15
N ASP A 6 11.80 -0.70 -9.89
CA ASP A 6 12.52 -1.48 -8.89
C ASP A 6 12.01 -1.15 -7.47
N LEU A 7 11.91 -2.16 -6.61
CA LEU A 7 11.37 -2.00 -5.26
C LEU A 7 12.20 -1.04 -4.38
N ALA A 8 13.52 -0.99 -4.55
CA ALA A 8 14.38 -0.05 -3.83
C ALA A 8 14.11 1.39 -4.29
N LEU A 9 13.90 1.60 -5.60
CA LEU A 9 13.49 2.90 -6.11
C LEU A 9 12.08 3.28 -5.64
N ALA A 10 11.18 2.31 -5.52
CA ALA A 10 9.85 2.51 -4.95
C ALA A 10 9.94 2.98 -3.50
N GLN A 11 10.79 2.34 -2.70
CA GLN A 11 11.04 2.71 -1.30
C GLN A 11 11.56 4.14 -1.18
N GLU A 12 12.52 4.54 -2.02
CA GLU A 12 13.10 5.90 -1.99
C GLU A 12 12.07 6.98 -2.33
N ARG A 13 11.14 6.69 -3.24
CA ARG A 13 10.17 7.67 -3.76
C ARG A 13 8.81 7.63 -3.08
N ALA A 14 8.51 6.60 -2.29
CA ALA A 14 7.19 6.37 -1.69
C ALA A 14 6.65 7.60 -0.95
N LEU A 15 7.52 8.28 -0.20
CA LEU A 15 7.15 9.45 0.59
C LEU A 15 6.85 10.68 -0.28
N ASP A 16 7.47 10.79 -1.46
CA ASP A 16 7.21 11.89 -2.40
C ASP A 16 5.77 11.85 -2.93
N PHE A 17 5.14 10.67 -2.90
CA PHE A 17 3.76 10.45 -3.32
C PHE A 17 2.72 10.59 -2.21
N LEU A 18 3.10 11.05 -1.00
CA LEU A 18 2.22 11.16 0.18
C LEU A 18 2.32 12.54 0.86
N GLN A 19 2.49 13.60 0.07
CA GLN A 19 2.73 14.96 0.59
C GLN A 19 1.44 15.77 0.82
N GLY A 20 0.40 15.52 0.03
CA GLY A 20 -0.93 16.13 0.11
C GLY A 20 -1.95 15.30 0.86
N ASP A 21 -3.03 15.94 1.32
CA ASP A 21 -4.06 15.31 2.17
C ASP A 21 -4.85 14.18 1.48
N ASP A 22 -4.91 14.18 0.15
CA ASP A 22 -5.58 13.17 -0.68
C ASP A 22 -4.59 12.35 -1.53
N ASP A 23 -3.30 12.46 -1.23
CA ASP A 23 -2.27 11.76 -1.97
C ASP A 23 -2.34 10.25 -1.71
N PHE A 24 -2.12 9.47 -2.76
CA PHE A 24 -2.04 8.03 -2.68
C PHE A 24 -1.09 7.48 -3.74
N PHE A 25 -0.55 6.28 -3.47
CA PHE A 25 0.10 5.46 -4.47
C PHE A 25 -0.18 3.98 -4.20
N GLY A 26 0.07 3.14 -5.21
CA GLY A 26 -0.03 1.70 -5.06
C GLY A 26 1.15 1.00 -5.69
N LEU A 27 1.48 -0.16 -5.15
CA LEU A 27 2.41 -1.12 -5.72
C LEU A 27 1.59 -2.29 -6.26
N ILE A 28 1.91 -2.73 -7.46
CA ILE A 28 1.25 -3.85 -8.12
C ILE A 28 2.32 -4.89 -8.37
N ASP A 29 2.12 -6.11 -7.88
CA ASP A 29 3.02 -7.22 -8.15
C ASP A 29 2.72 -7.88 -9.51
N GLU A 30 3.54 -8.86 -9.91
CA GLU A 30 3.35 -9.58 -11.18
C GLU A 30 2.05 -10.39 -11.24
N SER A 31 1.43 -10.70 -10.09
CA SER A 31 0.14 -11.40 -10.02
C SER A 31 -1.06 -10.46 -10.20
N GLY A 32 -0.82 -9.14 -10.22
CA GLY A 32 -1.85 -8.11 -10.26
C GLY A 32 -2.42 -7.76 -8.88
N THR A 33 -1.78 -8.20 -7.80
CA THR A 33 -2.19 -7.84 -6.44
C THR A 33 -1.70 -6.43 -6.13
N THR A 34 -2.60 -5.59 -5.64
CA THR A 34 -2.30 -4.19 -5.32
C THR A 34 -2.17 -4.01 -3.81
N LEU A 35 -1.06 -3.39 -3.37
CA LEU A 35 -0.94 -2.79 -2.04
C LEU A 35 -0.97 -1.27 -2.20
N GLN A 36 -1.98 -0.63 -1.62
CA GLN A 36 -2.23 0.81 -1.73
C GLN A 36 -1.91 1.51 -0.41
N PHE A 37 -1.39 2.73 -0.53
CA PHE A 37 -1.13 3.65 0.58
C PHE A 37 -1.81 4.97 0.24
N ALA A 38 -2.72 5.42 1.11
CA ALA A 38 -3.41 6.68 0.96
C ALA A 38 -3.23 7.53 2.22
N LYS A 39 -3.01 8.83 2.04
CA LYS A 39 -2.99 9.78 3.14
C LYS A 39 -4.36 9.82 3.83
N ASN A 40 -4.37 9.78 5.16
CA ASN A 40 -5.59 9.87 5.95
C ASN A 40 -5.29 10.69 7.22
N GLY A 41 -5.35 12.01 7.07
CA GLY A 41 -4.92 12.98 8.08
C GLY A 41 -3.46 12.75 8.50
N ASP A 42 -3.23 12.53 9.78
CA ASP A 42 -1.88 12.30 10.33
C ASP A 42 -1.35 10.88 10.09
N SER A 43 -2.17 10.00 9.52
CA SER A 43 -1.85 8.58 9.28
C SER A 43 -1.87 8.24 7.79
N ILE A 44 -1.47 7.01 7.48
CA ILE A 44 -1.60 6.39 6.17
C ILE A 44 -2.57 5.22 6.29
N TRP A 45 -3.60 5.21 5.46
CA TRP A 45 -4.43 4.04 5.23
C TRP A 45 -3.69 3.13 4.25
N MET A 46 -3.28 1.95 4.73
CA MET A 46 -2.67 0.92 3.90
C MET A 46 -3.70 -0.18 3.65
N GLU A 47 -3.87 -0.59 2.39
CA GLU A 47 -4.88 -1.60 2.05
C GLU A 47 -4.52 -2.49 0.86
N ILE A 48 -5.10 -3.68 0.85
CA ILE A 48 -5.17 -4.59 -0.29
C ILE A 48 -6.63 -4.63 -0.76
N PRO A 49 -6.95 -4.01 -1.91
CA PRO A 49 -8.27 -4.08 -2.51
C PRO A 49 -8.69 -5.50 -2.89
N VAL A 50 -9.94 -5.86 -2.60
CA VAL A 50 -10.56 -7.13 -3.05
C VAL A 50 -11.86 -6.81 -3.79
N PRO A 51 -11.79 -6.40 -5.07
CA PRO A 51 -12.95 -5.93 -5.82
C PRO A 51 -14.11 -6.95 -5.92
N ALA A 52 -13.78 -8.24 -5.94
CA ALA A 52 -14.76 -9.32 -5.95
C ALA A 52 -15.66 -9.31 -4.71
N GLU A 53 -15.15 -8.82 -3.58
CA GLU A 53 -15.85 -8.70 -2.30
C GLU A 53 -16.39 -7.29 -2.03
N ARG A 54 -16.17 -6.34 -2.96
CA ARG A 54 -16.53 -4.92 -2.83
C ARG A 54 -15.98 -4.30 -1.54
N GLY A 55 -14.71 -4.54 -1.27
CA GLY A 55 -14.03 -3.99 -0.11
C GLY A 55 -12.53 -4.11 -0.22
N SER A 56 -11.86 -3.82 0.88
CA SER A 56 -10.42 -3.96 1.04
C SER A 56 -10.08 -4.51 2.42
N TYR A 57 -8.94 -5.16 2.53
CA TYR A 57 -8.31 -5.42 3.81
C TYR A 57 -7.33 -4.29 4.08
N GLY A 58 -7.46 -3.59 5.20
CA GLY A 58 -6.57 -2.49 5.50
C GLY A 58 -6.35 -2.22 6.97
N LYS A 59 -5.37 -1.35 7.23
CA LYS A 59 -5.03 -0.84 8.55
C LYS A 59 -4.42 0.55 8.45
N HIS A 60 -4.48 1.31 9.54
CA HIS A 60 -3.72 2.54 9.67
C HIS A 60 -2.26 2.24 10.04
N ILE A 61 -1.33 2.93 9.39
CA ILE A 61 0.09 2.98 9.74
C ILE A 61 0.55 4.43 9.82
N SER A 62 1.69 4.67 10.43
CA SER A 62 2.35 5.98 10.40
C SER A 62 3.08 6.20 9.08
N LEU A 63 3.28 7.47 8.69
CA LEU A 63 4.08 7.83 7.51
C LEU A 63 5.51 7.25 7.57
N ALA A 64 6.09 7.15 8.77
CA ALA A 64 7.43 6.62 8.99
C ALA A 64 7.55 5.10 8.73
N GLU A 65 6.42 4.37 8.76
CA GLU A 65 6.40 2.93 8.51
C GLU A 65 6.36 2.58 7.02
N VAL A 66 5.95 3.50 6.14
CA VAL A 66 5.76 3.24 4.70
C VAL A 66 7.05 2.76 4.03
N GLY A 67 8.14 3.51 4.17
CA GLY A 67 9.43 3.17 3.54
C GLY A 67 9.98 1.81 4.00
N PRO A 68 10.14 1.57 5.32
CA PRO A 68 10.57 0.28 5.85
C PRO A 68 9.72 -0.90 5.40
N LEU A 69 8.39 -0.71 5.30
CA LEU A 69 7.48 -1.75 4.85
C LEU A 69 7.73 -2.11 3.39
N ILE A 70 7.86 -1.11 2.50
CA ILE A 70 8.16 -1.33 1.08
C ILE A 70 9.49 -2.06 0.90
N GLY A 71 10.54 -1.65 1.64
CA GLY A 71 11.85 -2.30 1.58
C GLY A 71 11.86 -3.75 2.09
N ALA A 72 10.84 -4.16 2.83
CA ALA A 72 10.67 -5.52 3.35
C ALA A 72 9.65 -6.35 2.54
N LEU A 73 9.05 -5.79 1.49
CA LEU A 73 8.04 -6.50 0.71
C LEU A 73 8.66 -7.71 -0.01
N PRO A 74 7.99 -8.87 0.02
CA PRO A 74 8.31 -9.99 -0.85
C PRO A 74 8.02 -9.64 -2.32
N ALA A 75 8.50 -10.49 -3.24
CA ALA A 75 8.23 -10.32 -4.68
C ALA A 75 6.74 -10.43 -5.05
N TYR A 76 5.96 -11.16 -4.24
CA TYR A 76 4.52 -11.33 -4.40
C TYR A 76 3.82 -10.91 -3.12
N ILE A 77 2.82 -10.05 -3.24
CA ILE A 77 2.05 -9.51 -2.12
C ILE A 77 1.01 -10.56 -1.72
N ALA A 78 1.10 -11.08 -0.49
CA ALA A 78 0.09 -11.98 0.05
C ALA A 78 -0.62 -11.31 1.24
N LEU A 79 -1.95 -11.41 1.28
CA LEU A 79 -2.76 -10.89 2.39
C LEU A 79 -2.30 -11.44 3.77
N ASN A 80 -1.85 -12.70 3.79
CA ASN A 80 -1.37 -13.35 5.02
C ASN A 80 -0.10 -12.70 5.61
N ASP A 81 0.64 -11.92 4.82
CA ASP A 81 1.80 -11.16 5.31
C ASP A 81 1.36 -9.94 6.14
N PHE A 82 0.07 -9.59 6.09
CA PHE A 82 -0.54 -8.45 6.77
C PHE A 82 -1.67 -8.89 7.70
N SER A 83 -1.39 -9.80 8.63
CA SER A 83 -2.39 -10.42 9.53
C SER A 83 -3.18 -9.45 10.42
N GLU A 84 -2.72 -8.21 10.55
CA GLU A 84 -3.39 -7.15 11.33
C GLU A 84 -4.38 -6.31 10.50
N MET A 85 -4.47 -6.54 9.19
CA MET A 85 -5.46 -5.87 8.36
C MET A 85 -6.86 -6.43 8.60
N GLU A 86 -7.83 -5.53 8.64
CA GLU A 86 -9.25 -5.87 8.79
C GLU A 86 -10.00 -5.57 7.50
N PHE A 87 -10.97 -6.43 7.17
CA PHE A 87 -11.83 -6.21 6.01
C PHE A 87 -12.80 -5.05 6.25
N GLN A 88 -12.91 -4.17 5.26
CA GLN A 88 -13.90 -3.10 5.21
C GLN A 88 -14.58 -3.11 3.84
N SER A 89 -15.92 -3.17 3.85
CA SER A 89 -16.71 -3.00 2.63
C SER A 89 -16.73 -1.54 2.20
N TRP A 90 -16.71 -1.31 0.89
CA TRP A 90 -16.92 0.00 0.27
C TRP A 90 -18.39 0.29 0.00
#